data_AF-A0A6G3LJB3-F1
#
_entry.id   AF-A0A6G3LJB3-F1
#
_cell.length_a   1.000
_cell.length_b   1.000
_cell.length_c   1.000
_cell.angle_alpha   90.00
_cell.angle_beta   90.00
_cell.angle_gamma   90.00
#
_symmetry.space_group_name_H-M   'P 1'
#
loop_
_entity.id
_entity.type
_entity.pdbx_description
1 polymer ?
#
loop_
_entity_poly.entity_id
_entity_poly.type
_entity_poly.pdbx_seq_one_letter_code
_entity_poly.pdbx_strand_id
1 'polypeptide(L)'
;MRKKSISSVFYLKPRRVKAVVYLPTLLGVRPFSLIINKKEVDGIISKSRIRKKWIAGGKTEAVSLSLSSDALSLLLLEIPDICKRADFKKLDEYVKTSYRHNTKVKEEVYKRALGKVLGDKEIADAYLGAWLKANNFELPPDDPDASKVSSQFYKLVWKFGDSYVLQDPPWC
;
A
#
# COMPACT_ATOMS: atom_id res chain seq x y z
N MET A 1 -10.90 -10.68 -14.72
CA MET A 1 -9.81 -9.85 -15.30
C MET A 1 -8.45 -10.40 -14.85
N ARG A 2 -7.52 -10.71 -15.76
CA ARG A 2 -6.14 -11.07 -15.37
C ARG A 2 -5.52 -9.84 -14.68
N LYS A 3 -5.20 -9.94 -13.38
CA LYS A 3 -4.48 -8.88 -12.65
C LYS A 3 -3.16 -8.61 -13.40
N LYS A 4 -3.01 -7.42 -14.01
CA LYS A 4 -1.73 -7.03 -14.63
C LYS A 4 -0.69 -6.97 -13.51
N SER A 5 0.38 -7.74 -13.65
CA SER A 5 1.45 -7.72 -12.65
C SER A 5 2.20 -6.39 -12.75
N ILE A 6 2.36 -5.70 -11.62
CA ILE A 6 3.15 -4.47 -11.56
C ILE A 6 4.63 -4.83 -11.71
N SER A 7 5.30 -4.11 -12.60
CA SER A 7 6.73 -4.30 -12.86
C SER A 7 7.56 -3.28 -12.08
N SER A 8 8.78 -3.66 -11.76
CA SER A 8 9.73 -2.82 -11.03
C SER A 8 11.16 -3.19 -11.37
N VAL A 9 12.08 -2.25 -11.17
CA VAL A 9 13.53 -2.44 -11.32
C VAL A 9 14.21 -2.05 -10.01
N PHE A 10 15.05 -2.92 -9.49
CA PHE A 10 15.83 -2.69 -8.28
C PHE A 10 17.32 -2.67 -8.63
N TYR A 11 18.01 -1.59 -8.25
CA TYR A 11 19.46 -1.44 -8.37
C TYR A 11 20.11 -1.74 -7.02
N LEU A 12 20.68 -2.94 -6.90
CA LEU A 12 21.14 -3.55 -5.66
C LEU A 12 22.52 -3.02 -5.27
N LYS A 13 22.57 -1.93 -4.49
CA LYS A 13 23.81 -1.51 -3.82
C LYS A 13 23.93 -2.20 -2.45
N PRO A 14 25.14 -2.30 -1.85
CA PRO A 14 25.37 -3.13 -0.67
C PRO A 14 24.48 -2.83 0.53
N ARG A 15 24.18 -1.55 0.81
CA ARG A 15 23.38 -1.14 1.98
C ARG A 15 21.99 -0.63 1.62
N ARG A 16 21.87 0.03 0.47
CA ARG A 16 20.66 0.71 0.01
C ARG A 16 20.35 0.31 -1.42
N VAL A 17 19.08 0.08 -1.69
CA VAL A 17 18.61 -0.29 -3.02
C VAL A 17 17.82 0.87 -3.57
N LYS A 18 18.16 1.29 -4.79
CA LYS A 18 17.29 2.21 -5.54
C LYS A 18 16.26 1.37 -6.28
N ALA A 19 14.98 1.53 -5.96
CA ALA A 19 13.89 0.87 -6.64
C ALA A 19 13.19 1.86 -7.56
N VAL A 20 12.76 1.39 -8.73
CA VAL A 20 11.87 2.09 -9.65
C VAL A 20 10.66 1.20 -9.87
N VAL A 21 9.48 1.63 -9.44
CA VAL A 21 8.23 0.88 -9.58
C VAL A 21 7.26 1.61 -10.49
N TYR A 22 6.60 0.87 -11.38
CA TYR A 22 5.68 1.42 -12.36
C TYR A 22 4.25 1.25 -11.86
N LEU A 23 3.72 2.28 -11.21
CA LEU A 23 2.40 2.23 -10.56
C LEU A 23 1.31 2.88 -11.41
N PRO A 24 0.06 2.39 -11.32
CA PRO A 24 -1.08 3.05 -11.93
C PRO A 24 -1.29 4.43 -11.29
N THR A 25 -1.70 5.38 -12.12
CA THR A 25 -2.10 6.75 -11.80
C THR A 25 -3.39 7.06 -12.59
N LEU A 26 -4.03 8.19 -12.31
CA LEU A 26 -5.22 8.61 -13.06
C LEU A 26 -4.97 8.74 -14.57
N LEU A 27 -3.73 9.12 -14.96
CA LEU A 27 -3.34 9.37 -16.35
C LEU A 27 -2.44 8.25 -16.91
N GLY A 28 -2.63 7.01 -16.48
CA GLY A 28 -1.86 5.86 -16.97
C GLY A 28 -0.84 5.36 -15.95
N VAL A 29 0.32 4.87 -16.38
CA VAL A 29 1.34 4.29 -15.50
C VAL A 29 2.53 5.23 -15.37
N ARG A 30 2.99 5.50 -14.15
CA ARG A 30 4.16 6.36 -13.89
C ARG A 30 5.24 5.64 -13.08
N PRO A 31 6.52 5.95 -13.32
CA PRO A 31 7.62 5.43 -12.51
C PRO A 31 7.73 6.20 -11.18
N PHE A 32 7.92 5.46 -10.10
CA PHE A 32 8.20 5.98 -8.77
C PHE A 32 9.56 5.47 -8.32
N SER A 33 10.45 6.40 -7.99
CA SER A 33 11.79 6.07 -7.49
C SER A 33 11.83 6.20 -5.98
N LEU A 34 12.41 5.20 -5.32
CA LEU A 34 12.63 5.22 -3.87
C LEU A 34 13.94 4.54 -3.51
N ILE A 35 14.45 4.86 -2.31
CA ILE A 35 15.64 4.27 -1.75
C ILE A 35 15.22 3.49 -0.51
N ILE A 36 15.48 2.18 -0.51
CA ILE A 36 15.02 1.22 0.49
C ILE A 36 16.23 0.52 1.10
N ASN A 37 16.14 0.07 2.36
CA ASN A 37 17.19 -0.75 2.94
C ASN A 37 17.27 -2.11 2.24
N LYS A 38 18.50 -2.62 2.07
CA LYS A 38 18.71 -3.91 1.39
C LYS A 38 17.95 -5.06 2.08
N LYS A 39 17.89 -5.05 3.42
CA LYS A 39 17.16 -6.05 4.23
C LYS A 39 15.66 -6.11 3.90
N GLU A 40 15.01 -4.97 3.69
CA GLU A 40 13.59 -4.92 3.30
C GLU A 40 13.39 -5.41 1.87
N VAL A 41 14.31 -5.04 0.96
CA VAL A 41 14.25 -5.46 -0.44
C VAL A 41 14.40 -6.96 -0.62
N ASP A 42 15.22 -7.64 0.19
CA ASP A 42 15.36 -9.10 0.08
C ASP A 42 14.03 -9.83 0.35
N GLY A 43 13.20 -9.29 1.26
CA GLY A 43 11.83 -9.76 1.48
C GLY A 43 10.86 -9.47 0.33
N ILE A 44 11.10 -8.41 -0.45
CA ILE A 44 10.32 -8.07 -1.64
C ILE A 44 10.74 -8.97 -2.82
N ILE A 45 12.04 -9.18 -3.02
CA ILE A 45 12.60 -10.00 -4.09
C ILE A 45 12.15 -11.46 -3.92
N SER A 46 12.22 -12.02 -2.72
CA SER A 46 11.83 -13.42 -2.46
C SER A 46 10.35 -13.70 -2.76
N LYS A 47 9.50 -12.68 -2.66
CA LYS A 47 8.05 -12.74 -2.97
C LYS A 47 7.72 -12.31 -4.40
N SER A 48 8.73 -12.07 -5.25
CA SER A 48 8.56 -11.56 -6.60
C SER A 48 9.10 -12.54 -7.65
N ARG A 49 8.53 -12.49 -8.86
CA ARG A 49 9.10 -13.24 -9.98
C ARG A 49 10.16 -12.41 -10.66
N ILE A 50 11.40 -12.91 -10.68
CA ILE A 50 12.51 -12.31 -11.43
C ILE A 50 12.24 -12.44 -12.93
N ARG A 51 12.31 -11.31 -13.65
CA ARG A 51 12.16 -11.26 -15.11
C ARG A 51 13.51 -11.17 -15.81
N LYS A 52 14.41 -10.33 -15.31
CA LYS A 52 15.72 -10.07 -15.91
C LYS A 52 16.71 -9.62 -14.85
N LYS A 53 17.97 -10.02 -14.98
CA LYS A 53 19.12 -9.50 -14.22
C LYS A 53 20.16 -8.93 -15.17
N TRP A 54 20.86 -7.89 -14.76
CA TRP A 54 21.98 -7.31 -15.51
C TRP A 54 22.89 -6.50 -14.59
N ILE A 55 24.08 -6.13 -15.08
CA ILE A 55 24.98 -5.19 -14.41
C ILE A 55 24.76 -3.79 -15.00
N ALA A 56 24.38 -2.83 -14.17
CA ALA A 56 24.23 -1.42 -14.51
C ALA A 56 25.51 -0.65 -14.13
N GLY A 57 26.01 0.17 -15.07
CA GLY A 57 27.19 1.02 -14.83
C GLY A 57 28.46 0.25 -14.43
N GLY A 58 28.61 -0.99 -14.90
CA GLY A 58 29.79 -1.83 -14.69
C GLY A 58 29.98 -2.43 -13.29
N LYS A 59 29.17 -2.05 -12.29
CA LYS A 59 29.41 -2.46 -10.89
C LYS A 59 28.18 -2.72 -10.02
N THR A 60 26.96 -2.48 -10.53
CA THR A 60 25.74 -2.61 -9.73
C THR A 60 24.81 -3.64 -10.35
N GLU A 61 24.47 -4.71 -9.60
CA GLU A 61 23.44 -5.64 -10.04
C GLU A 61 22.08 -4.92 -10.09
N ALA A 62 21.37 -5.07 -11.19
CA ALA A 62 20.02 -4.59 -11.37
C ALA A 62 19.11 -5.77 -11.69
N VAL A 63 17.93 -5.81 -11.06
CA VAL A 63 16.94 -6.86 -11.26
C VAL A 63 15.58 -6.27 -11.61
N SER A 64 15.01 -6.76 -12.70
CA SER A 64 13.62 -6.49 -13.09
C SER A 64 12.73 -7.56 -12.47
N LEU A 65 11.69 -7.13 -11.77
CA LEU A 65 10.77 -7.98 -11.04
C LEU A 65 9.34 -7.76 -11.52
N SER A 66 8.58 -8.85 -11.46
CA SER A 66 7.13 -8.88 -11.47
C SER A 66 6.65 -9.01 -10.03
N LEU A 67 6.05 -7.97 -9.47
CA LEU A 67 5.64 -7.94 -8.07
C LEU A 67 4.37 -8.76 -7.86
N SER A 68 4.37 -9.63 -6.84
CA SER A 68 3.14 -10.19 -6.26
C SER A 68 2.38 -9.13 -5.47
N SER A 69 1.14 -9.42 -5.05
CA SER A 69 0.39 -8.50 -4.17
C SER A 69 1.17 -8.20 -2.88
N ASP A 70 1.83 -9.20 -2.30
CA ASP A 70 2.59 -9.03 -1.06
C ASP A 70 3.84 -8.18 -1.25
N ALA A 71 4.60 -8.47 -2.31
CA ALA A 71 5.78 -7.69 -2.65
C ALA A 71 5.42 -6.23 -2.96
N LEU A 72 4.31 -6.01 -3.68
CA LEU A 72 3.79 -4.68 -3.97
C LEU A 72 3.33 -3.97 -2.69
N SER A 73 2.54 -4.62 -1.84
CA SER A 73 2.02 -4.01 -0.61
C SER A 73 3.15 -3.60 0.32
N LEU A 74 4.14 -4.47 0.51
CA LEU A 74 5.33 -4.12 1.28
C LEU A 74 6.07 -2.91 0.67
N LEU A 75 6.20 -2.86 -0.66
CA LEU A 75 6.85 -1.74 -1.34
C LEU A 75 6.05 -0.43 -1.20
N LEU A 76 4.72 -0.48 -1.31
CA LEU A 76 3.85 0.69 -1.18
C LEU A 76 3.95 1.30 0.23
N LEU A 77 4.05 0.46 1.25
CA LEU A 77 4.24 0.86 2.65
C LEU A 77 5.63 1.48 2.91
N GLU A 78 6.56 1.44 1.97
CA GLU A 78 7.85 2.16 2.04
C GLU A 78 7.83 3.50 1.29
N ILE A 79 6.77 3.81 0.52
CA ILE A 79 6.66 5.06 -0.22
C ILE A 79 5.77 6.04 0.57
N PRO A 80 6.32 7.13 1.12
CA PRO A 80 5.52 8.15 1.78
C PRO A 80 4.52 8.79 0.82
N ASP A 81 3.30 9.05 1.30
CA ASP A 81 2.25 9.75 0.55
C ASP A 81 1.92 9.12 -0.81
N ILE A 82 2.10 7.81 -0.98
CA ILE A 82 1.94 7.14 -2.28
C ILE A 82 0.53 7.29 -2.86
N CYS A 83 -0.46 7.27 -1.98
CA CYS A 83 -1.86 7.53 -2.24
C CYS A 83 -2.15 8.90 -2.86
N LYS A 84 -1.32 9.94 -2.61
CA LYS A 84 -1.48 11.26 -3.23
C LYS A 84 -0.99 11.31 -4.68
N ARG A 85 -0.24 10.28 -5.12
CA ARG A 85 0.47 10.28 -6.40
C ARG A 85 0.07 9.12 -7.31
N ALA A 86 -0.36 8.01 -6.74
CA ALA A 86 -0.83 6.82 -7.44
C ALA A 86 -2.37 6.73 -7.42
N ASP A 87 -2.90 5.92 -8.32
CA ASP A 87 -4.32 5.54 -8.31
C ASP A 87 -4.55 4.57 -7.14
N PHE A 88 -4.75 5.13 -5.95
CA PHE A 88 -4.91 4.35 -4.73
C PHE A 88 -6.11 3.41 -4.80
N LYS A 89 -7.15 3.74 -5.59
CA LYS A 89 -8.29 2.86 -5.82
C LYS A 89 -7.87 1.53 -6.43
N LYS A 90 -6.98 1.57 -7.42
CA LYS A 90 -6.42 0.35 -8.04
C LYS A 90 -5.44 -0.40 -7.14
N LEU A 91 -4.80 0.29 -6.19
CA LEU A 91 -3.80 -0.30 -5.30
C LEU A 91 -4.40 -0.90 -4.03
N ASP A 92 -5.54 -0.37 -3.56
CA ASP A 92 -6.20 -0.74 -2.31
C ASP A 92 -6.47 -2.25 -2.23
N GLU A 93 -6.98 -2.82 -3.32
CA GLU A 93 -7.25 -4.26 -3.43
C GLU A 93 -6.01 -5.14 -3.25
N TYR A 94 -4.83 -4.67 -3.69
CA TYR A 94 -3.59 -5.41 -3.48
C TYR A 94 -3.22 -5.42 -2.00
N VAL A 95 -3.34 -4.27 -1.34
CA VAL A 95 -3.04 -4.13 0.09
C VAL A 95 -4.05 -4.90 0.94
N LYS A 96 -5.35 -4.83 0.65
CA LYS A 96 -6.39 -5.65 1.30
C LYS A 96 -6.13 -7.14 1.14
N THR A 97 -5.77 -7.58 -0.06
CA THR A 97 -5.44 -8.99 -0.33
C THR A 97 -4.28 -9.41 0.58
N SER A 98 -3.18 -8.67 0.57
CA SER A 98 -2.00 -8.98 1.38
C SER A 98 -2.25 -8.86 2.88
N TYR A 99 -3.07 -7.90 3.30
CA TYR A 99 -3.44 -7.72 4.69
C TYR A 99 -4.11 -8.96 5.26
N ARG A 100 -4.89 -9.73 4.49
CA ARG A 100 -5.60 -10.91 5.03
C ARG A 100 -4.65 -12.02 5.50
N HIS A 101 -3.53 -12.24 4.82
CA HIS A 101 -2.63 -13.39 5.08
C HIS A 101 -1.18 -13.04 5.45
N ASN A 102 -0.72 -11.80 5.26
CA ASN A 102 0.68 -11.42 5.51
C ASN A 102 0.83 -10.60 6.79
N THR A 103 1.39 -11.20 7.84
CA THR A 103 1.56 -10.59 9.17
C THR A 103 2.28 -9.25 9.14
N LYS A 104 3.36 -9.13 8.36
CA LYS A 104 4.11 -7.87 8.27
C LYS A 104 3.27 -6.74 7.66
N VAL A 105 2.44 -7.06 6.67
CA VAL A 105 1.50 -6.08 6.09
C VAL A 105 0.45 -5.69 7.12
N LYS A 106 -0.09 -6.64 7.91
CA LYS A 106 -1.02 -6.35 9.00
C LYS A 106 -0.42 -5.37 10.02
N GLU A 107 0.79 -5.66 10.50
CA GLU A 107 1.49 -4.85 11.50
C GLU A 107 1.76 -3.42 11.01
N GLU A 108 2.28 -3.26 9.80
CA GLU A 108 2.58 -1.92 9.25
C GLU A 108 1.32 -1.11 8.95
N VAL A 109 0.26 -1.75 8.43
CA VAL A 109 -1.03 -1.08 8.21
C VAL A 109 -1.66 -0.68 9.54
N TYR A 110 -1.62 -1.54 10.56
CA TYR A 110 -2.11 -1.23 11.90
C TYR A 110 -1.34 -0.07 12.53
N LYS A 111 -0.01 -0.07 12.42
CA LYS A 111 0.84 1.02 12.92
C LYS A 111 0.51 2.36 12.27
N ARG A 112 0.27 2.38 10.95
CA ARG A 112 -0.17 3.60 10.23
C ARG A 112 -1.58 4.03 10.67
N ALA A 113 -2.51 3.09 10.81
CA ALA A 113 -3.85 3.34 11.33
C ALA A 113 -3.80 4.05 12.69
N LEU A 114 -3.06 3.49 13.65
CA LEU A 114 -2.82 4.08 14.97
C LEU A 114 -2.27 5.51 14.87
N GLY A 115 -1.30 5.75 13.99
CA GLY A 115 -0.75 7.09 13.77
C GLY A 115 -1.80 8.10 13.30
N LYS A 116 -2.72 7.69 12.44
CA LYS A 116 -3.80 8.57 11.92
C LYS A 116 -4.87 8.90 12.98
N VAL A 117 -5.03 8.03 13.98
CA VAL A 117 -6.01 8.20 15.06
C VAL A 117 -5.35 8.55 16.41
N LEU A 118 -4.16 9.15 16.35
CA LEU A 118 -3.42 9.66 17.52
C LEU A 118 -3.14 8.60 18.62
N GLY A 119 -3.01 7.33 18.22
CA GLY A 119 -2.71 6.21 19.11
C GLY A 119 -3.91 5.56 19.77
N ASP A 120 -5.14 6.00 19.46
CA ASP A 120 -6.36 5.35 19.96
C ASP A 120 -6.54 3.96 19.30
N LYS A 121 -6.32 2.91 20.09
CA LYS A 121 -6.44 1.52 19.60
C LYS A 121 -7.87 1.17 19.19
N GLU A 122 -8.85 1.66 19.94
CA GLU A 122 -10.26 1.32 19.72
C GLU A 122 -10.78 1.94 18.42
N ILE A 123 -10.31 3.14 18.10
CA ILE A 123 -10.62 3.82 16.84
C ILE A 123 -9.78 3.24 15.69
N ALA A 124 -8.54 2.84 15.92
CA ALA A 124 -7.72 2.19 14.90
C ALA A 124 -8.32 0.86 14.44
N ASP A 125 -8.82 0.05 15.38
CA ASP A 125 -9.49 -1.22 15.08
C ASP A 125 -10.78 -0.98 14.27
N ALA A 126 -11.60 -0.01 14.67
CA ALA A 126 -12.78 0.39 13.91
C ALA A 126 -12.39 0.90 12.50
N TYR A 127 -11.36 1.74 12.39
CA TYR A 127 -10.91 2.26 11.11
C TYR A 127 -10.43 1.17 10.15
N LEU A 128 -9.75 0.15 10.66
CA LEU A 128 -9.38 -1.04 9.87
C LEU A 128 -10.61 -1.86 9.50
N GLY A 129 -11.55 -2.05 10.42
CA GLY A 129 -12.83 -2.72 10.17
C GLY A 129 -13.62 -2.05 9.03
N ALA A 130 -13.80 -0.74 9.12
CA ALA A 130 -14.41 0.07 8.07
C ALA A 130 -13.64 -0.09 6.75
N TRP A 131 -12.33 0.14 6.73
CA TRP A 131 -11.54 0.00 5.51
C TRP A 131 -11.70 -1.37 4.81
N LEU A 132 -11.71 -2.46 5.57
CA LEU A 132 -11.88 -3.81 5.02
C LEU A 132 -13.27 -4.08 4.44
N LYS A 133 -14.30 -3.42 4.98
CA LYS A 133 -15.69 -3.47 4.48
C LYS A 133 -15.92 -2.54 3.30
N ALA A 134 -15.15 -1.46 3.18
CA ALA A 134 -15.33 -0.45 2.14
C ALA A 134 -15.16 -1.05 0.73
N ASN A 135 -16.16 -0.85 -0.12
CA ASN A 135 -16.13 -1.23 -1.53
C ASN A 135 -16.09 0.06 -2.37
N ASN A 136 -15.08 0.22 -3.22
CA ASN A 136 -14.83 1.49 -3.93
C ASN A 136 -14.86 2.72 -3.00
N PHE A 137 -14.41 2.55 -1.76
CA PHE A 137 -14.38 3.56 -0.69
C PHE A 137 -15.73 3.91 -0.08
N GLU A 138 -16.82 3.34 -0.58
CA GLU A 138 -18.14 3.47 0.02
C GLU A 138 -18.34 2.40 1.09
N LEU A 139 -19.04 2.79 2.15
CA LEU A 139 -19.31 1.99 3.33
C LEU A 139 -20.83 1.89 3.55
N PRO A 140 -21.30 0.80 4.18
CA PRO A 140 -22.71 0.68 4.51
C PRO A 140 -23.22 1.87 5.35
N PRO A 141 -24.45 2.35 5.11
CA PRO A 141 -25.08 3.44 5.87
C PRO A 141 -25.07 3.26 7.39
N ASP A 142 -25.26 2.03 7.85
CA ASP A 142 -25.35 1.69 9.27
C ASP A 142 -24.06 1.06 9.81
N ASP A 143 -22.93 1.31 9.17
CA ASP A 143 -21.66 0.73 9.59
C ASP A 143 -21.20 1.34 10.94
N PRO A 144 -21.16 0.53 12.03
CA PRO A 144 -20.84 1.04 13.36
C PRO A 144 -19.38 1.51 13.46
N ASP A 145 -18.48 0.87 12.72
CA ASP A 145 -17.07 1.25 12.70
C ASP A 145 -16.89 2.59 11.97
N ALA A 146 -17.58 2.77 10.84
CA ALA A 146 -17.57 4.02 10.09
C ALA A 146 -18.14 5.18 10.92
N SER A 147 -19.27 4.95 11.59
CA SER A 147 -19.89 5.92 12.50
C SER A 147 -18.90 6.36 13.60
N LYS A 148 -18.29 5.38 14.28
CA LYS A 148 -17.33 5.61 15.34
C LYS A 148 -16.12 6.42 14.89
N VAL A 149 -15.52 6.06 13.76
CA VAL A 149 -14.36 6.79 13.21
C VAL A 149 -14.76 8.18 12.75
N SER A 150 -15.86 8.33 12.02
CA SER A 150 -16.30 9.63 11.48
C SER A 150 -16.64 10.65 12.56
N SER A 151 -17.13 10.20 13.72
CA SER A 151 -17.51 11.05 14.85
C SER A 151 -16.32 11.82 15.45
N GLN A 152 -15.11 11.28 15.35
CA GLN A 152 -13.89 11.86 15.93
C GLN A 152 -12.84 12.23 14.87
N PHE A 153 -12.80 11.49 13.77
CA PHE A 153 -11.82 11.60 12.69
C PHE A 153 -12.49 11.65 11.31
N TYR A 154 -13.41 12.62 11.13
CA TYR A 154 -14.20 12.81 9.90
C TYR A 154 -13.38 12.91 8.60
N LYS A 155 -12.09 13.28 8.70
CA LYS A 155 -11.17 13.36 7.55
C LYS A 155 -10.73 11.98 7.04
N LEU A 156 -10.83 10.93 7.86
CA LEU A 156 -10.51 9.55 7.48
C LEU A 156 -11.75 8.86 6.90
N VAL A 157 -12.90 9.05 7.55
CA VAL A 157 -14.21 8.54 7.12
C VAL A 157 -15.22 9.68 7.18
N TRP A 158 -15.80 10.03 6.02
CA TRP A 158 -16.77 11.11 5.92
C TRP A 158 -18.18 10.54 5.81
N LYS A 159 -19.12 11.06 6.61
CA LYS A 159 -20.55 10.85 6.42
C LYS A 159 -21.12 11.84 5.38
N PHE A 160 -21.67 11.33 4.28
CA PHE A 160 -22.35 12.11 3.26
C PHE A 160 -23.80 11.63 3.11
N GLY A 161 -24.74 12.43 3.65
CA GLY A 161 -26.13 12.00 3.80
C GLY A 161 -26.22 10.75 4.68
N ASP A 162 -26.80 9.69 4.13
CA ASP A 162 -26.95 8.41 4.82
C ASP A 162 -25.75 7.47 4.63
N SER A 163 -24.78 7.80 3.78
CA SER A 163 -23.64 6.91 3.47
C SER A 163 -22.34 7.37 4.10
N TYR A 164 -21.41 6.44 4.31
CA TYR A 164 -20.03 6.75 4.71
C TYR A 164 -19.06 6.53 3.56
N VAL A 165 -18.03 7.36 3.50
CA VAL A 165 -16.98 7.31 2.48
C VAL A 165 -15.61 7.35 3.15
N LEU A 166 -14.80 6.32 2.91
CA LEU A 166 -13.40 6.25 3.32
C LEU A 166 -12.56 7.17 2.43
N GLN A 167 -12.12 8.31 2.97
CA GLN A 167 -11.35 9.30 2.21
C GLN A 167 -9.87 8.91 2.09
N ASP A 168 -9.33 8.39 3.18
CA ASP A 168 -7.93 8.03 3.31
C ASP A 168 -7.85 6.59 3.83
N PRO A 169 -7.24 5.64 3.10
CA PRO A 169 -7.03 4.28 3.61
C PRO A 169 -6.00 4.22 4.74
N PRO A 170 -6.11 3.26 5.67
CA PRO A 170 -5.15 3.10 6.77
C PRO A 170 -3.69 2.90 6.32
N TRP A 171 -3.49 2.34 5.12
CA TRP A 171 -2.17 2.05 4.57
C TRP A 171 -1.49 3.23 3.85
N CYS A 172 -2.19 4.32 3.57
CA CYS A 172 -1.73 5.45 2.72
C CYS A 172 -0.63 6.33 3.37
#